data_AF-A0A8S4AB20-F1
#
_entry.id   AF-A0A8S4AB20-F1
#
_cell.length_a   1.000
_cell.length_b   1.000
_cell.length_c   1.000
_cell.angle_alpha   90.00
_cell.angle_beta   90.00
_cell.angle_gamma   90.00
#
_symmetry.space_group_name_H-M   'P 1'
#
loop_
_entity.id
_entity.type
_entity.pdbx_description
1 polymer ?
#
loop_
_entity_poly.entity_id
_entity_poly.type
_entity_poly.pdbx_seq_one_letter_code
_entity_poly.pdbx_strand_id
1 'polypeptide(L)'
;MNRNVKHFPFFQTAPDGWKNTIRHNLCFNSSFRKTCNQLCRDGKRKSCFWHLTLDGHRRLRAELHTLAGETLKQLERSMSQPGEPVPGQV
;
A
#
# COMPACT_ATOMS: atom_id res chain seq x y z
N MET A 1 3.40 -8.97 -12.36
CA MET A 1 3.95 -9.57 -11.12
C MET A 1 3.67 -8.64 -9.94
N ASN A 2 2.79 -9.05 -9.03
CA ASN A 2 2.34 -8.25 -7.89
C ASN A 2 3.40 -8.28 -6.76
N ARG A 3 4.26 -7.25 -6.68
CA ARG A 3 5.32 -7.16 -5.64
C ARG A 3 4.75 -7.03 -4.22
N ASN A 4 3.62 -6.33 -4.04
CA ASN A 4 3.06 -6.05 -2.72
C ASN A 4 2.68 -7.30 -1.91
N VAL A 5 2.22 -8.36 -2.58
CA VAL A 5 1.72 -9.56 -1.91
C VAL A 5 2.86 -10.41 -1.35
N LYS A 6 4.03 -10.40 -2.01
CA LYS A 6 5.20 -11.19 -1.62
C LYS A 6 5.94 -10.60 -0.42
N HIS A 7 5.91 -9.28 -0.28
CA HIS A 7 6.61 -8.57 0.81
C HIS A 7 5.71 -8.34 2.03
N PHE A 8 4.39 -8.47 1.89
CA PHE A 8 3.44 -8.28 2.97
C PHE A 8 2.47 -9.48 3.07
N PRO A 9 2.87 -10.56 3.77
CA PRO A 9 2.09 -11.80 3.89
C PRO A 9 0.67 -11.58 4.42
N PHE A 10 0.48 -10.57 5.27
CA PHE A 10 -0.84 -10.18 5.78
C PHE A 10 -1.87 -9.94 4.67
N PHE A 11 -1.51 -9.28 3.57
CA PHE A 11 -2.46 -9.00 2.48
C PHE A 11 -2.78 -10.24 1.60
N GLN A 12 -2.10 -11.38 1.82
CA GLN A 12 -2.47 -12.65 1.19
C GLN A 12 -3.69 -13.27 1.85
N THR A 13 -3.75 -13.23 3.18
CA THR A 13 -4.82 -13.83 3.99
C THR A 13 -5.88 -12.81 4.41
N ALA A 14 -5.64 -11.51 4.20
CA ALA A 14 -6.57 -10.46 4.58
C ALA A 14 -7.92 -10.57 3.82
N PRO A 15 -9.05 -10.37 4.53
CA PRO A 15 -10.39 -10.45 3.95
C PRO A 15 -10.63 -9.40 2.86
N ASP A 16 -11.53 -9.65 1.92
CA ASP A 16 -11.69 -8.91 0.65
C ASP A 16 -11.86 -7.38 0.75
N GLY A 17 -12.13 -6.84 1.95
CA GLY A 17 -12.22 -5.41 2.23
C GLY A 17 -10.93 -4.61 2.01
N TRP A 18 -9.74 -5.20 2.18
CA TRP A 18 -8.48 -4.45 2.07
C TRP A 18 -8.26 -3.86 0.67
N LYS A 19 -8.72 -4.57 -0.37
CA LYS A 19 -8.64 -4.10 -1.76
C LYS A 19 -9.44 -2.81 -1.97
N ASN A 20 -10.55 -2.64 -1.24
CA ASN A 20 -11.37 -1.43 -1.32
C ASN A 20 -10.66 -0.23 -0.69
N THR A 21 -10.02 -0.45 0.46
CA THR A 21 -9.22 0.58 1.14
C THR A 21 -8.05 1.04 0.29
N ILE A 22 -7.36 0.14 -0.42
CA ILE A 22 -6.30 0.51 -1.36
C ILE A 22 -6.85 1.35 -2.52
N ARG A 23 -7.97 0.96 -3.12
CA ARG A 23 -8.61 1.76 -4.20
C ARG A 23 -9.01 3.15 -3.71
N HIS A 24 -9.59 3.24 -2.51
CA HIS A 24 -9.94 4.51 -1.88
C HIS A 24 -8.70 5.39 -1.69
N ASN A 25 -7.63 4.86 -1.08
CA ASN A 25 -6.41 5.62 -0.85
C ASN A 25 -5.77 6.13 -2.15
N LEU A 26 -5.76 5.30 -3.19
CA LEU A 26 -5.24 5.71 -4.49
C LEU A 26 -6.07 6.86 -5.10
N CYS A 27 -7.41 6.83 -4.98
CA CYS A 27 -8.27 7.85 -5.57
C CYS A 27 -8.36 9.15 -4.76
N PHE A 28 -8.34 9.08 -3.42
CA PHE A 28 -8.62 10.23 -2.56
C PHE A 28 -7.35 10.94 -2.07
N ASN A 29 -6.21 10.26 -2.03
CA ASN A 29 -4.98 10.88 -1.55
C ASN A 29 -4.22 11.59 -2.69
N SER A 30 -3.96 12.89 -2.55
CA SER A 30 -3.16 13.70 -3.50
C SER A 30 -1.71 13.20 -3.65
N SER A 31 -1.30 12.25 -2.81
CA SER A 31 -0.04 11.53 -2.94
C SER A 31 -0.01 10.59 -4.14
N PHE A 32 -1.16 10.18 -4.70
CA PHE A 32 -1.20 9.29 -5.85
C PHE A 32 -1.86 9.96 -7.05
N ARG A 33 -1.26 9.79 -8.22
CA ARG A 33 -1.78 10.28 -9.50
C ARG A 33 -2.05 9.11 -10.43
N LYS A 34 -3.29 9.02 -10.91
CA LYS A 34 -3.69 8.07 -11.94
C LYS A 34 -3.18 8.51 -13.30
N THR A 35 -2.51 7.62 -14.01
CA THR A 35 -2.13 7.79 -15.41
C THR A 35 -2.80 6.69 -16.21
N CYS A 36 -3.79 7.06 -17.03
CA CYS A 36 -4.39 6.13 -17.98
C CYS A 36 -3.53 6.14 -19.24
N ASN A 37 -3.09 4.97 -19.71
CA ASN A 37 -2.50 4.90 -21.04
C ASN A 37 -3.63 5.20 -22.05
N GLN A 38 -3.54 6.32 -22.77
CA GLN A 38 -4.54 6.70 -23.77
C GLN A 38 -4.41 5.85 -25.07
N LEU A 39 -3.39 5.01 -25.17
CA LEU A 39 -3.01 4.31 -26.38
C LEU A 39 -3.58 2.89 -26.49
N CYS A 40 -4.90 2.72 -26.38
CA CYS A 40 -5.52 1.48 -26.84
C CYS A 40 -6.74 1.81 -27.71
N ARG A 41 -6.52 1.72 -29.02
CA ARG A 41 -7.50 1.91 -30.10
C ARG A 41 -8.53 0.77 -30.16
N ASP A 42 -8.40 -0.25 -29.30
CA ASP A 42 -9.05 -1.55 -29.50
C ASP A 42 -9.63 -2.13 -28.19
N GLY A 43 -10.77 -1.60 -27.74
CA GLY A 43 -11.81 -2.25 -26.91
C GLY A 43 -11.47 -2.95 -25.57
N LYS A 44 -10.22 -3.18 -25.19
CA LYS A 44 -9.84 -3.98 -24.02
C LYS A 44 -9.81 -3.16 -22.73
N ARG A 45 -10.29 -3.79 -21.65
CA ARG A 45 -10.42 -3.21 -20.30
C ARG A 45 -9.15 -2.46 -19.89
N LYS A 46 -9.30 -1.15 -19.69
CA LYS A 46 -8.20 -0.21 -19.41
C LYS A 46 -7.57 -0.51 -18.05
N SER A 47 -6.34 -1.05 -18.03
CA SER A 47 -5.48 -0.97 -16.84
C SER A 47 -4.95 0.46 -16.74
N CYS A 48 -4.88 0.98 -15.51
CA CYS A 48 -4.37 2.32 -15.22
C CYS A 48 -3.16 2.20 -14.31
N PHE A 49 -2.18 3.06 -14.52
CA PHE A 49 -1.02 3.16 -13.65
C PHE A 49 -1.28 4.19 -12.56
N TRP A 50 -0.73 3.95 -11.38
CA TRP A 50 -0.73 4.89 -10.27
C TRP A 50 0.70 5.25 -9.94
N HIS A 51 0.98 6.54 -9.90
CA HIS A 51 2.30 7.08 -9.60
C HIS A 51 2.23 7.85 -8.29
N LEU A 52 3.25 7.72 -7.45
CA LEU A 52 3.38 8.56 -6.26
C LEU A 52 3.82 9.97 -6.71
N THR A 53 3.11 11.00 -6.27
CA THR A 53 3.43 12.41 -6.58
C THR A 53 4.66 12.85 -5.80
N LEU A 54 5.26 13.98 -6.19
CA LEU A 54 6.43 14.51 -5.48
C LEU A 54 6.10 14.82 -4.01
N ASP A 55 4.92 15.38 -3.75
CA ASP A 55 4.43 15.63 -2.39
C ASP A 55 4.17 14.33 -1.63
N GLY A 56 3.62 13.31 -2.30
CA GLY A 56 3.50 11.97 -1.76
C GLY A 56 4.84 11.38 -1.33
N HIS A 57 5.89 11.53 -2.14
CA HIS A 57 7.24 11.09 -1.77
C HIS A 57 7.81 11.83 -0.58
N ARG A 58 7.51 13.13 -0.42
CA ARG A 58 7.97 13.93 0.73
C ARG A 58 7.26 13.50 2.00
N ARG A 59 5.93 13.36 1.96
CA ARG A 59 5.11 12.89 3.09
C ARG A 59 5.52 11.48 3.52
N LEU A 60 5.63 10.56 2.57
CA LEU A 60 6.05 9.19 2.84
C LEU A 60 7.44 9.15 3.51
N ARG A 61 8.40 9.95 3.03
CA ARG A 61 9.73 10.02 3.66
C ARG A 61 9.69 10.60 5.07
N ALA A 62 8.89 11.64 5.29
CA ALA A 62 8.72 12.22 6.62
C ALA A 62 8.11 11.20 7.61
N GLU A 63 7.05 10.51 7.19
CA GLU A 63 6.41 9.45 7.97
C GLU A 63 7.40 8.31 8.27
N LEU A 64 8.11 7.81 7.27
CA LEU A 64 9.14 6.78 7.46
C LEU A 64 10.22 7.22 8.45
N HIS A 65 10.67 8.47 8.39
CA HIS A 65 11.63 9.01 9.36
C HIS A 65 11.07 9.06 10.78
N THR A 66 9.78 9.40 10.95
CA THR A 66 9.13 9.40 12.27
C THR A 66 8.90 7.98 12.82
N LEU A 67 8.79 6.98 11.95
CA LEU A 67 8.50 5.58 12.30
C LEU A 67 9.75 4.71 12.51
N ALA A 68 10.96 5.24 12.23
CA ALA A 68 12.16 4.45 11.97
C ALA A 68 12.75 3.65 13.16
N GLY A 69 12.34 3.92 14.41
CA GLY A 69 12.90 3.24 15.58
C GLY A 69 12.15 1.96 15.97
N GLU A 70 11.08 2.12 16.73
CA GLU A 70 10.32 1.01 17.30
C GLU A 70 9.24 0.50 16.33
N THR A 71 8.63 1.39 15.54
CA THR A 71 7.54 1.02 14.65
C THR A 71 8.00 0.16 13.47
N LEU A 72 9.22 0.35 12.98
CA LEU A 72 9.78 -0.52 11.94
C LEU A 72 9.94 -1.96 12.43
N LYS A 73 10.47 -2.16 13.66
CA LYS A 73 10.59 -3.48 14.28
C LYS A 73 9.23 -4.11 14.58
N GLN A 74 8.25 -3.31 14.96
CA GLN A 74 6.88 -3.78 15.15
C GLN A 74 6.24 -4.19 13.82
N LEU A 75 6.42 -3.38 12.78
CA LEU A 75 5.93 -3.69 11.44
C LEU A 75 6.56 -4.99 10.91
N GLU A 76 7.88 -5.16 11.03
CA GLU A 76 8.58 -6.39 10.63
C GLU A 76 8.07 -7.63 11.37
N ARG A 77 7.85 -7.52 12.70
CA ARG A 77 7.26 -8.60 13.49
C ARG A 77 5.83 -8.93 13.03
N SER A 78 4.98 -7.92 12.87
CA SER A 78 3.60 -8.11 12.38
C SER A 78 3.55 -8.63 10.94
N MET A 79 4.54 -8.31 10.10
CA MET A 79 4.68 -8.87 8.76
C MET A 79 5.15 -10.33 8.76
N SER A 80 5.87 -10.76 9.80
CA SER A 80 6.38 -12.12 9.95
C SER A 80 5.34 -13.09 10.55
N GLN A 81 4.37 -12.59 11.33
CA GLN A 81 3.31 -13.38 11.97
C GLN A 81 1.93 -12.72 11.80
N PRO A 82 1.28 -12.85 10.63
CA PRO A 82 -0.06 -12.31 10.41
C PRO A 82 -1.11 -13.11 11.20
N GLY A 83 -1.42 -12.70 12.42
CA GLY A 83 -2.49 -13.29 13.24
C GLY A 83 -2.21 -13.43 14.74
N GLU A 84 -0.99 -13.18 15.20
CA GLU A 84 -0.66 -13.17 16.63
C GLU A 84 -1.04 -11.81 17.26
N PRO A 85 -1.77 -11.80 18.40
CA PRO A 85 -2.01 -10.58 19.15
C PRO A 85 -0.67 -10.00 19.65
N VAL A 86 -0.46 -8.70 19.45
CA VAL A 86 0.74 -8.02 19.93
C VAL A 86 0.77 -8.12 21.45
N PRO A 87 1.82 -8.69 22.07
CA PRO A 87 1.88 -8.81 23.52
C PRO A 87 1.95 -7.41 24.15
N GLY A 88 0.93 -7.04 24.94
CA GLY A 88 0.94 -5.80 25.72
C GLY A 88 -0.08 -4.72 25.33
N GLN A 89 -1.07 -5.02 24.48
CA GLN A 89 -2.28 -4.20 24.38
C GLN A 89 -3.44 -4.95 25.04
N VAL A 90 -3.61 -4.70 26.34
CA VAL A 90 -4.86 -4.93 27.11
C VAL A 90 -5.69 -3.65 27.11
#